data_AF-A0A3B9IK34-F1
#
_entry.id   AF-A0A3B9IK34-F1
#
_cell.length_a   1.000
_cell.length_b   1.000
_cell.length_c   1.000
_cell.angle_alpha   90.00
_cell.angle_beta   90.00
_cell.angle_gamma   90.00
#
_symmetry.space_group_name_H-M   'P 1'
#
loop_
_entity.id
_entity.type
_entity.pdbx_description
1 polymer ?
#
loop_
_entity_poly.entity_id
_entity_poly.type
_entity_poly.pdbx_seq_one_letter_code
_entity_poly.pdbx_strand_id
1 'polypeptide(L)' 'MPALTSAAPRLMARGLGLDVRHRDPGLFTRPRRAAIVSNIDLEVAPGEILGLVGESGSG' A
#
# COMPACT_ATOMS: atom_id res chain seq x y z
N MET A 1 16.80 28.55 -14.35
CA MET A 1 15.94 28.01 -13.27
C MET A 1 15.03 26.96 -13.90
N PRO A 2 15.04 25.69 -13.48
CA PRO A 2 14.21 24.69 -14.14
C PRO A 2 12.75 24.91 -13.74
N ALA A 3 11.85 24.85 -14.72
CA ALA A 3 10.42 24.96 -14.52
C ALA A 3 9.92 23.77 -13.69
N LEU A 4 9.27 24.06 -12.57
CA LEU A 4 8.43 23.11 -11.85
C LEU A 4 7.24 22.79 -12.77
N THR A 5 7.42 21.84 -13.69
CA THR A 5 6.30 21.32 -14.48
C THR A 5 5.41 20.54 -13.51
N SER A 6 4.43 21.24 -12.95
CA SER A 6 3.26 20.60 -12.35
C SER A 6 2.42 20.03 -13.50
N ALA A 7 2.97 19.01 -14.16
CA ALA A 7 2.23 18.09 -15.00
C ALA A 7 1.17 17.41 -14.11
N ALA A 8 -0.01 17.17 -14.67
CA ALA A 8 -1.20 16.62 -14.00
C ALA A 8 -0.90 15.59 -12.88
N PRO A 9 -1.74 15.51 -11.83
CA PRO A 9 -1.43 14.72 -10.64
C PRO A 9 -1.09 13.27 -11.02
N ARG A 10 0.14 12.86 -10.70
CA ARG A 10 0.65 11.49 -10.85
C ARG A 10 0.61 10.82 -9.49
N LEU A 11 0.06 9.61 -9.43
CA LEU A 11 0.13 8.79 -8.23
C LEU A 11 1.42 7.97 -8.29
N MET A 12 2.26 8.06 -7.25
CA MET A 12 3.45 7.24 -7.14
C MET A 12 3.62 6.76 -5.70
N ALA A 13 3.83 5.45 -5.53
CA ALA A 13 4.22 4.82 -4.28
C ALA A 13 5.51 4.04 -4.51
N ARG A 14 6.46 4.11 -3.57
CA ARG A 14 7.71 3.33 -3.62
C ARG A 14 7.96 2.68 -2.28
N GLY A 15 8.39 1.43 -2.30
CA GLY A 15 8.69 0.65 -1.09
C GLY A 15 7.49 0.55 -0.13
N LEU A 16 6.26 0.55 -0.64
CA LEU A 16 5.06 0.53 0.18
C LEU A 16 4.97 -0.80 0.95
N GLY A 17 4.73 -0.70 2.25
CA GLY A 17 4.53 -1.84 3.14
C GLY A 17 3.46 -1.55 4.18
N LEU A 18 2.72 -2.59 4.57
CA LEU A 18 1.68 -2.53 5.59
C LEU A 18 1.85 -3.72 6.54
N ASP A 19 2.07 -3.40 7.81
CA ASP A 19 2.07 -4.38 8.90
C ASP A 19 0.83 -4.18 9.76
N VAL A 20 0.02 -5.22 9.91
CA VAL A 20 -1.13 -5.20 10.81
C VAL A 20 -0.82 -6.02 12.06
N ARG A 21 -1.43 -5.60 13.17
CA ARG A 21 -1.40 -6.34 14.42
C ARG A 21 -2.74 -7.03 14.60
N HIS A 22 -2.74 -8.35 14.56
CA HIS A 22 -3.91 -9.10 14.98
C HIS A 22 -3.86 -9.28 16.50
N ARG A 23 -4.91 -8.82 17.17
CA ARG A 23 -5.18 -9.13 18.57
C ARG A 23 -6.27 -10.19 18.58
N ASP A 24 -5.86 -11.45 18.71
CA ASP A 24 -6.81 -12.51 19.04
C ASP A 24 -7.31 -12.26 20.47
N PRO A 25 -8.64 -12.20 20.69
CA PRO A 25 -9.20 -12.07 22.04
C PRO A 25 -8.96 -13.36 22.83
N GLY A 26 -7.97 -13.35 23.73
CA GLY A 26 -7.69 -14.45 24.65
C GLY A 26 -6.65 -14.04 25.69
N LEU A 27 -6.84 -14.45 26.95
CA LEU A 27 -5.95 -14.10 28.07
C LEU A 27 -4.51 -14.62 27.92
N PHE A 28 -4.24 -15.51 26.96
CA PHE A 28 -2.94 -16.15 26.74
C PHE A 28 -2.35 -15.91 25.34
N THR A 29 -3.00 -15.12 24.48
CA THR A 29 -2.54 -14.97 23.09
C THR A 29 -1.60 -13.78 22.95
N ARG A 30 -0.37 -14.04 22.47
CA ARG A 30 0.58 -12.97 22.14
C ARG A 30 0.13 -12.27 20.86
N PRO A 31 0.08 -10.92 20.82
CA PRO A 31 -0.23 -10.19 19.60
C PRO A 31 0.80 -10.53 18.53
N ARG A 32 0.35 -11.02 17.37
CA ARG A 32 1.22 -11.32 16.23
C ARG A 32 1.17 -10.17 15.23
N ARG A 33 2.33 -9.83 14.68
CA ARG A 33 2.43 -8.94 13.51
C ARG A 33 2.37 -9.79 12.25
N ALA A 34 1.64 -9.30 11.26
CA ALA A 34 1.61 -9.86 9.93
C ALA A 34 1.90 -8.74 8.92
N ALA A 35 2.90 -8.95 8.08
CA ALA A 35 3.14 -8.12 6.91
C ALA A 35 2.11 -8.51 5.85
N ILE A 36 1.25 -7.56 5.47
CA ILE A 36 0.18 -7.78 4.50
C ILE A 36 0.67 -7.45 3.08
N VAL A 37 1.32 -6.30 2.93
CA VAL A 37 2.07 -5.97 1.71
C VAL A 37 3.46 -5.51 2.09
N SER A 38 4.44 -5.77 1.22
CA SER A 38 5.84 -5.44 1.47
C SER A 38 6.54 -5.10 0.17
N ASN A 39 7.26 -3.97 0.19
CA ASN A 39 8.09 -3.52 -0.92
C ASN A 39 7.35 -3.40 -2.26
N ILE A 40 6.20 -2.72 -2.24
CA ILE A 40 5.40 -2.46 -3.44
C ILE A 40 5.77 -1.09 -4.03
N ASP A 41 6.12 -1.10 -5.32
CA ASP A 41 6.28 0.09 -6.14
C ASP A 41 5.07 0.21 -7.08
N LEU A 42 4.43 1.38 -7.11
CA LEU A 42 3.27 1.67 -7.95
C LEU A 42 3.41 3.05 -8.58
N GLU A 43 3.08 3.16 -9.86
CA GLU A 43 2.95 4.44 -10.56
C GLU A 43 1.66 4.42 -11.39
N VAL A 44 0.89 5.52 -11.35
CA VAL A 44 -0.30 5.72 -12.19
C VAL A 44 -0.17 7.07 -12.87
N ALA A 45 -0.16 7.03 -14.20
CA ALA A 45 -0.04 8.22 -15.03
C ALA A 45 -1.35 9.03 -15.04
N PRO A 46 -1.32 10.32 -15.42
CA PRO A 46 -2.53 11.12 -15.47
C PRO A 46 -3.47 10.61 -16.57
N GLY A 47 -4.73 10.36 -16.21
CA GLY A 47 -5.73 9.80 -17.12
C GLY A 47 -5.67 8.27 -17.27
N GLU A 48 -4.75 7.60 -16.56
CA GLU A 48 -4.70 6.14 -16.46
C GLU A 48 -5.71 5.63 -15.42
N ILE A 49 -6.38 4.52 -15.74
CA ILE A 49 -7.28 3.82 -14.83
C ILE A 49 -6.59 2.52 -14.42
N LEU A 50 -6.27 2.38 -13.14
CA LEU A 50 -5.72 1.17 -12.55
C LEU A 50 -6.81 0.39 -11.81
N GLY A 51 -6.97 -0.90 -12.12
CA GLY A 51 -7.79 -1.83 -11.36
C GLY A 51 -6.92 -2.67 -10.43
N LEU A 52 -7.14 -2.57 -9.11
CA LEU A 52 -6.53 -3.44 -8.12
C LEU A 52 -7.53 -4.54 -7.75
N VAL A 53 -7.13 -5.81 -7.86
CA VAL A 53 -7.97 -6.97 -7.52
C VAL A 53 -7.23 -7.87 -6.53
N GLY A 54 -7.97 -8.46 -5.60
CA GLY A 54 -7.42 -9.36 -4.58
C GLY A 54 -8.50 -10.17 -3.89
N GLU A 55 -8.12 -11.34 -3.38
CA GLU A 55 -8.98 -12.16 -2.50
C GLU A 55 -9.21 -11.43 -1.16
N SER A 56 -10.28 -11.79 -0.45
CA SER A 56 -10.55 -11.32 0.91
C SER A 56 -9.30 -11.50 1.81
N GLY A 57 -8.79 -10.38 2.36
CA GLY A 57 -7.63 -10.38 3.26
C GLY A 57 -6.25 -10.35 2.58
N SER A 58 -6.18 -10.17 1.26
CA SER A 58 -4.90 -10.06 0.51
C SER A 58 -4.18 -8.71 0.64
N GLY A 59 -4.86 -7.71 1.21
CA GLY A 59 -4.40 -6.32 1.30
C GLY A 59 -4.91 -5.64 2.56
#